data_AF-A0A9E1B787-F1
#
_entry.id   AF-A0A9E1B787-F1
#
_cell.length_a   1.000
_cell.length_b   1.000
_cell.length_c   1.000
_cell.angle_alpha   90.00
_cell.angle_beta   90.00
_cell.angle_gamma   90.00
#
_symmetry.space_group_name_H-M   'P 1'
#
loop_
_entity.id
_entity.type
_entity.pdbx_description
1 polymer ?
#
loop_
_entity_poly.entity_id
_entity_poly.type
_entity_poly.pdbx_seq_one_letter_code
_entity_poly.pdbx_strand_id
1 'polypeptide(L)'
;MQTYLGVDEFCKLVHLEREVIEDMINRGVLKTKEENGEILIEASEGTMSVVPSVSQNLSLQPQSQDGFSFVEKTIGTILNLHEKVLDAKDETLETLRNENK
;
A
#
# COMPACT_ATOMS: atom_id res chain seq x y z
N MET A 1 16.92 1.03 17.31
CA MET A 1 18.15 0.44 16.75
C MET A 1 17.97 0.46 15.24
N GLN A 2 18.92 1.02 14.51
CA GLN A 2 18.87 0.99 13.04
C GLN A 2 19.40 -0.37 12.59
N THR A 3 18.60 -1.13 11.86
CA THR A 3 18.96 -2.47 11.40
C THR A 3 19.25 -2.39 9.91
N TYR A 4 20.47 -2.74 9.52
CA TYR A 4 20.90 -2.79 8.12
C TYR A 4 20.94 -4.24 7.66
N LEU A 5 20.32 -4.54 6.52
CA LEU A 5 20.26 -5.88 5.93
C LEU A 5 20.90 -5.87 4.54
N GLY A 6 21.50 -6.99 4.12
CA GLY A 6 21.91 -7.16 2.73
C GLY A 6 20.71 -7.19 1.79
N VAL A 7 20.92 -6.85 0.51
CA VAL A 7 19.85 -6.84 -0.51
C VAL A 7 19.10 -8.18 -0.58
N ASP A 8 19.83 -9.29 -0.51
CA ASP A 8 19.25 -10.64 -0.60
C ASP A 8 18.45 -11.01 0.67
N GLU A 9 18.87 -10.54 1.84
CA GLU A 9 18.11 -10.73 3.08
C GLU A 9 16.86 -9.86 3.11
N PHE A 10 16.96 -8.63 2.60
CA PHE A 10 15.83 -7.73 2.47
C PHE A 10 14.79 -8.29 1.49
N CYS A 11 15.23 -8.79 0.33
CA CYS A 11 14.41 -9.48 -0.67
C CYS A 11 13.56 -10.60 -0.04
N LYS A 12 14.16 -11.45 0.79
CA LYS A 12 13.44 -12.51 1.54
C LYS A 12 12.47 -11.96 2.56
N LEU A 13 12.77 -10.82 3.16
CA LEU A 13 11.95 -10.24 4.22
C LEU A 13 10.69 -9.58 3.63
N VAL A 14 10.82 -8.78 2.57
CA VAL A 14 9.69 -8.13 1.89
C VAL A 14 9.02 -8.99 0.80
N HIS A 15 9.56 -10.17 0.50
CA HIS A 15 9.02 -11.08 -0.53
C HIS A 15 8.88 -10.41 -1.91
N LEU A 16 9.83 -9.53 -2.24
CA LEU A 16 9.90 -8.82 -3.52
C LEU A 16 11.11 -9.28 -4.30
N GLU A 17 10.99 -9.30 -5.63
CA GLU A 17 12.12 -9.65 -6.49
C GLU A 17 13.24 -8.62 -6.42
N ARG A 18 14.46 -9.08 -6.64
CA ARG A 18 15.66 -8.24 -6.60
C ARG A 18 15.59 -7.06 -7.56
N GLU A 19 15.02 -7.24 -8.75
CA GLU A 19 14.79 -6.15 -9.71
C GLU A 19 13.93 -5.02 -9.13
N VAL A 20 12.89 -5.36 -8.36
CA VAL A 20 12.01 -4.38 -7.73
C VAL A 20 12.76 -3.61 -6.65
N ILE A 21 13.57 -4.30 -5.86
CA ILE A 21 14.41 -3.65 -4.83
C ILE A 21 15.46 -2.74 -5.47
N GLU A 22 16.12 -3.18 -6.54
CA GLU A 22 17.07 -2.36 -7.29
C GLU A 22 16.40 -1.12 -7.90
N ASP A 23 15.18 -1.23 -8.41
CA ASP A 23 14.38 -0.09 -8.88
C ASP A 23 14.02 0.86 -7.71
N MET A 24 13.66 0.34 -6.53
CA MET A 24 13.39 1.16 -5.34
C MET A 24 14.63 1.89 -4.81
N ILE A 25 15.81 1.28 -4.93
CA ILE A 25 17.10 1.92 -4.60
C ILE A 25 17.39 3.04 -5.61
N ASN A 26 17.24 2.76 -6.91
CA ASN A 26 17.44 3.77 -7.97
C ASN A 26 16.47 4.95 -7.87
N ARG A 27 15.23 4.70 -7.42
CA ARG A 27 14.23 5.75 -7.14
C ARG A 27 14.48 6.50 -5.84
N GLY A 28 15.44 6.05 -5.01
CA GLY A 28 15.76 6.67 -3.72
C GLY A 28 14.70 6.46 -2.64
N VAL A 29 13.81 5.47 -2.80
CA VAL A 29 12.73 5.16 -1.84
C VAL A 29 13.27 4.42 -0.62
N LEU A 30 14.36 3.67 -0.80
CA LEU A 30 15.03 2.92 0.26
C LEU A 30 16.28 3.65 0.72
N LYS A 31 16.44 3.78 2.04
CA LYS A 31 17.71 4.23 2.63
C LYS A 31 18.72 3.10 2.51
N THR A 32 19.70 3.31 1.64
CA THR A 32 20.83 2.40 1.46
C THR A 32 22.11 3.00 2.01
N LYS A 33 22.96 2.15 2.56
CA LYS A 33 24.31 2.48 3.01
C LYS A 33 25.28 1.56 2.29
N GLU A 34 26.31 2.13 1.68
CA GLU A 34 27.39 1.34 1.10
C GLU A 34 28.49 1.17 2.16
N GLU A 35 28.81 -0.08 2.51
CA GLU A 35 29.87 -0.39 3.45
C GLU A 35 30.69 -1.57 2.91
N ASN A 36 32.00 -1.38 2.74
CA ASN A 36 32.93 -2.37 2.17
C ASN A 36 32.57 -2.88 0.75
N GLY A 37 31.91 -2.05 -0.06
CA GLY A 37 31.51 -2.41 -1.43
C GLY A 37 30.23 -3.24 -1.52
N GLU A 38 29.54 -3.45 -0.39
CA GLU A 38 28.21 -4.07 -0.36
C GLU A 38 27.15 -3.02 0.00
N ILE A 39 26.01 -3.08 -0.70
CA ILE A 39 24.87 -2.19 -0.47
C ILE A 39 24.00 -2.82 0.62
N LEU A 40 23.88 -2.12 1.74
CA LEU A 40 23.06 -2.49 2.88
C LEU A 40 21.81 -1.61 2.92
N ILE A 41 20.65 -2.22 3.11
CA ILE A 41 19.34 -1.56 3.14
C ILE A 41 18.91 -1.38 4.61
N GLU A 42 18.52 -0.17 4.98
CA GLU A 42 18.00 0.10 6.32
C GLU A 42 16.58 -0.48 6.49
N ALA A 43 16.46 -1.59 7.21
CA ALA A 43 15.20 -2.28 7.48
C ALA A 43 14.33 -1.60 8.55
N SER A 44 14.90 -0.70 9.36
CA SER A 44 14.21 0.01 10.45
C SER A 44 13.08 0.93 9.97
N GLU A 45 13.21 1.50 8.77
CA GLU A 45 12.16 2.29 8.10
C GLU A 45 11.69 1.62 6.79
N GLY A 46 12.56 0.86 6.13
CA GLY A 46 12.28 0.26 4.81
C GLY A 46 11.16 -0.78 4.82
N THR A 47 10.96 -1.52 5.90
CA THR A 47 9.87 -2.51 5.97
C THR A 47 8.48 -1.88 6.00
N MET A 48 8.32 -0.71 6.63
CA MET A 48 7.04 0.03 6.58
C MET A 48 6.83 0.82 5.28
N SER A 49 7.90 1.12 4.55
CA SER A 49 7.85 1.83 3.26
C SER A 49 7.54 0.88 2.08
N VAL A 50 7.93 -0.39 2.19
CA VAL A 50 7.78 -1.41 1.14
C VAL A 50 6.53 -2.25 1.31
N VAL A 51 6.03 -2.42 2.53
CA VAL A 51 4.63 -2.80 2.72
C VAL A 51 3.80 -1.64 2.14
N PRO A 52 2.84 -1.88 1.23
CA PRO A 52 1.92 -0.84 0.80
C PRO A 52 1.21 -0.35 2.07
N SER A 53 1.67 0.78 2.60
CA SER A 53 0.95 1.50 3.62
C SER A 53 -0.30 2.02 2.92
N VAL A 54 -1.38 1.23 3.01
CA VAL A 54 -2.76 1.63 2.72
C VAL A 54 -3.17 2.88 3.52
N SER A 55 -2.29 3.43 4.36
CA SER A 55 -2.52 4.62 5.13
C SER A 55 -1.18 5.27 5.42
N GLN A 56 -0.90 6.42 4.79
CA GLN A 56 0.00 7.51 5.19
C GLN A 56 0.79 8.09 4.02
N ASN A 57 0.12 8.91 3.20
CA ASN A 57 0.49 10.31 3.00
C ASN A 57 -0.53 10.98 2.07
N LEU A 58 -1.59 11.46 2.72
CA LEU A 58 -2.38 12.56 2.21
C LEU A 58 -1.47 13.80 2.18
N SER A 59 -1.23 14.34 0.99
CA SER A 59 -0.41 15.53 0.66
C SER A 59 0.98 15.21 0.13
N LEU A 60 1.13 15.29 -1.20
CA LEU A 60 2.03 16.21 -1.91
C LEU A 60 1.79 16.00 -3.42
N GLN A 61 0.95 16.84 -4.01
CA GLN A 61 0.85 17.06 -5.46
C GLN A 61 1.98 18.04 -5.87
N PRO A 62 2.42 18.16 -7.16
CA PRO A 62 1.68 17.74 -8.36
C PRO A 62 2.53 17.25 -9.55
N GLN A 63 2.35 16.02 -10.05
CA GLN A 63 2.57 15.73 -11.48
C GLN A 63 1.67 14.58 -11.99
N SER A 64 1.00 14.84 -13.12
CA SER A 64 0.02 14.02 -13.86
C SER A 64 -1.27 13.63 -13.11
N GLN A 65 -2.21 14.59 -13.03
CA GLN A 65 -3.38 14.59 -12.15
C GLN A 65 -4.59 13.75 -12.61
N ASP A 66 -4.62 13.22 -13.84
CA ASP A 66 -5.86 12.63 -14.37
C ASP A 66 -6.00 11.13 -14.12
N GLY A 67 -4.93 10.35 -14.29
CA GLY A 67 -5.00 8.89 -14.14
C GLY A 67 -5.16 8.44 -12.69
N PHE A 68 -4.37 9.01 -11.78
CA PHE A 68 -4.41 8.66 -10.36
C PHE A 68 -5.71 9.13 -9.69
N SER A 69 -6.20 10.33 -10.04
CA SER A 69 -7.49 10.84 -9.55
C SER A 69 -8.67 10.00 -10.06
N PHE A 70 -8.59 9.47 -11.28
CA PHE A 70 -9.62 8.58 -11.82
C PHE A 70 -9.66 7.25 -11.07
N VAL A 71 -8.50 6.63 -10.79
CA VAL A 71 -8.42 5.38 -10.05
C VAL A 71 -8.95 5.54 -8.63
N GLU A 72 -8.55 6.58 -7.91
CA GLU A 72 -9.06 6.86 -6.55
C GLU A 72 -10.58 7.10 -6.54
N LYS A 73 -11.10 7.92 -7.46
CA LYS A 73 -12.54 8.17 -7.57
C LYS A 73 -13.30 6.89 -7.90
N THR A 74 -12.76 6.06 -8.79
CA THR A 74 -13.39 4.81 -9.20
C THR A 74 -13.42 3.81 -8.05
N ILE A 75 -12.29 3.59 -7.37
CA ILE A 75 -12.20 2.71 -6.20
C ILE A 75 -13.12 3.21 -5.09
N GLY A 76 -13.08 4.51 -4.78
CA GLY A 76 -13.96 5.11 -3.78
C GLY A 76 -15.44 4.98 -4.13
N THR A 77 -15.80 5.09 -5.41
CA THR A 77 -17.17 4.87 -5.88
C THR A 77 -17.59 3.41 -5.70
N ILE A 78 -16.74 2.45 -6.07
CA ILE A 78 -17.01 1.01 -5.92
C ILE A 78 -17.23 0.64 -4.46
N LEU A 79 -16.35 1.09 -3.56
CA LEU A 79 -16.48 0.83 -2.13
C LEU A 79 -17.76 1.43 -1.54
N ASN A 80 -18.06 2.69 -1.87
CA ASN A 80 -19.29 3.35 -1.43
C ASN A 80 -20.55 2.62 -1.95
N LEU A 81 -20.52 2.11 -3.18
CA LEU A 81 -21.63 1.34 -3.72
C LEU A 81 -21.80 -0.01 -3.00
N HIS A 82 -20.68 -0.67 -2.66
CA HIS A 82 -20.70 -1.93 -1.92
C HIS A 82 -21.33 -1.78 -0.54
N GLU A 83 -20.95 -0.74 0.22
CA GLU A 83 -21.55 -0.43 1.51
C GLU A 83 -23.06 -0.18 1.38
N LYS A 84 -23.49 0.62 0.40
CA LYS A 84 -24.92 0.86 0.15
C LYS A 84 -25.71 -0.39 -0.19
N VAL A 85 -25.11 -1.34 -0.91
CA VAL A 85 -25.77 -2.62 -1.25
C VAL A 85 -25.89 -3.50 -0.02
N LEU A 86 -24.90 -3.51 0.87
CA LEU A 86 -24.99 -4.22 2.15
C LEU A 86 -26.07 -3.63 3.04
N ASP A 87 -26.09 -2.31 3.20
CA ASP A 87 -27.12 -1.60 3.97
C ASP A 87 -28.53 -1.91 3.44
N ALA A 88 -28.72 -1.79 2.11
CA ALA A 88 -30.02 -2.08 1.49
C ALA A 88 -30.45 -3.54 1.65
N LYS A 89 -29.50 -4.48 1.62
CA LYS A 89 -29.77 -5.91 1.86
C LYS A 89 -30.22 -6.14 3.31
N ASP A 90 -29.55 -5.51 4.27
CA ASP A 90 -29.90 -5.64 5.68
C ASP A 90 -31.26 -5.00 5.98
N GLU A 91 -31.55 -3.83 5.42
CA GLU A 91 -32.86 -3.16 5.48
C GLU A 91 -33.98 -4.02 4.87
N THR A 92 -33.72 -4.65 3.72
CA THR A 92 -34.68 -5.55 3.06
C THR A 92 -34.94 -6.80 3.91
N LEU A 93 -33.90 -7.40 4.49
CA LEU A 93 -34.04 -8.56 5.37
C LEU A 93 -34.81 -8.22 6.65
N GLU A 94 -34.59 -7.04 7.21
CA GLU A 94 -35.33 -6.56 8.38
C GLU A 94 -36.81 -6.33 8.05
N THR A 95 -37.10 -5.72 6.90
CA THR A 95 -38.47 -5.50 6.42
C THR A 95 -39.20 -6.83 6.19
N LEU A 96 -38.58 -7.78 5.49
CA LEU A 96 -39.16 -9.11 5.25
C LEU A 96 -39.41 -9.90 6.54
N ARG A 97 -38.55 -9.72 7.56
CA ARG A 97 -38.75 -10.34 8.88
C ARG A 97 -39.89 -9.71 9.66
N ASN A 98 -40.07 -8.40 9.56
CA ASN A 98 -41.16 -7.68 10.21
C ASN A 98 -42.51 -7.95 9.54
N GLU A 99 -42.55 -8.16 8.21
CA GLU A 99 -43.77 -8.53 7.49
C GLU A 99 -44.20 -9.99 7.70
N ASN A 100 -43.29 -10.90 8.08
CA ASN A 100 -43.59 -12.30 8.39
C ASN A 100 -43.91 -12.57 9.88
N LYS A 101 -44.13 -11.52 10.68
CA LYS A 101 -44.63 -11.60 12.06
C LYS A 101 -46.13 -11.39 12.13
#